data_AF-A0A7W0ZT50-F1
#
_entry.id   AF-A0A7W0ZT50-F1
#
_cell.length_a   1.000
_cell.length_b   1.000
_cell.length_c   1.000
_cell.angle_alpha   90.00
_cell.angle_beta   90.00
_cell.angle_gamma   90.00
#
_symmetry.space_group_name_H-M   'P 1'
#
loop_
_entity.id
_entity.type
_entity.pdbx_description
1 polymer ?
#
loop_
_entity_poly.entity_id
_entity_poly.type
_entity_poly.pdbx_seq_one_letter_code
_entity_poly.pdbx_strand_id
1 'polypeptide(L)'
;VQYGPPIIVPQGSTTEPDTVRAVTGELDAAIRRLTINAPDWDTVRALDVVRRLYQPQEISIEDRVELSRRFNQYYASVAGDPRVIDIMSRVRMYQQKLDELGLTDRELQRDLSKIEISARMIKHLILVAFWLPLTVPGAPLHIPTVAFARIAGPRLTPRKDVVATTKLLIGMLLVLLSYALAVSVLWWKVSWQWALAAAIVLPISGWATLRVLDRLRLVRRALGVLVRQLRFRREVAALRTERETLSNDVIRVVTEIKPEGLPQLFPADDPRRGDAGESSRAIKNADLDAELDKDAAQARAEGDPD
;
A
#
# COMPACT_ATOMS: atom_id res chain seq x y z
N VAL A 1 4.00 -10.70 -0.97
CA VAL A 1 5.16 -11.61 -1.03
C VAL A 1 4.80 -12.70 -2.01
N GLN A 2 5.67 -12.97 -2.98
CA GLN A 2 5.50 -14.04 -3.97
C GLN A 2 6.45 -15.19 -3.58
N TYR A 3 6.02 -16.43 -3.70
CA TYR A 3 6.81 -17.61 -3.37
C TYR A 3 6.95 -18.50 -4.60
N GLY A 4 8.11 -19.09 -4.80
CA GLY A 4 8.40 -20.05 -5.87
C GLY A 4 8.84 -21.41 -5.30
N PRO A 5 9.07 -22.41 -6.16
CA PRO A 5 9.66 -23.68 -5.73
C PRO A 5 11.03 -23.45 -5.07
N PRO A 6 11.42 -24.32 -4.12
CA PRO A 6 12.71 -24.18 -3.45
C PRO A 6 13.86 -24.37 -4.45
N ILE A 7 14.90 -23.54 -4.32
CA ILE A 7 16.16 -23.72 -5.05
C ILE A 7 16.98 -24.75 -4.26
N ILE A 8 17.33 -25.86 -4.91
CA ILE A 8 18.13 -26.92 -4.29
C ILE A 8 19.61 -26.59 -4.49
N VAL A 9 20.30 -26.24 -3.41
CA VAL A 9 21.74 -25.96 -3.43
C VAL A 9 22.50 -27.27 -3.20
N PRO A 10 23.43 -27.67 -4.10
CA PRO A 10 24.26 -28.85 -3.90
C PRO A 10 25.06 -28.77 -2.59
N GLN A 11 25.05 -29.83 -1.79
CA GLN A 11 25.87 -29.90 -0.57
C GLN A 11 27.32 -30.22 -0.95
N GLY A 12 28.23 -29.23 -0.88
CA GLY A 12 29.66 -29.50 -1.08
C GLY A 12 30.61 -28.32 -1.33
N SER A 13 30.13 -27.13 -1.72
CA SER A 13 31.02 -26.01 -2.10
C SER A 13 30.41 -24.63 -1.83
N THR A 14 29.82 -24.44 -0.65
CA THR A 14 29.06 -23.21 -0.30
C THR A 14 29.89 -21.93 -0.18
N THR A 15 31.21 -21.99 -0.36
CA THR A 15 32.14 -20.84 -0.28
C THR A 15 32.92 -20.56 -1.57
N GLU A 16 32.80 -21.41 -2.58
CA GLU A 16 33.48 -21.17 -3.85
C GLU A 16 32.79 -20.03 -4.62
N PRO A 17 33.51 -18.97 -5.06
CA PRO A 17 32.91 -17.80 -5.70
C PRO A 17 32.01 -18.14 -6.89
N ASP A 18 32.36 -19.20 -7.64
CA ASP A 18 31.59 -19.65 -8.81
C ASP A 18 30.29 -20.34 -8.41
N THR A 19 30.28 -21.09 -7.30
CA THR A 19 29.06 -21.68 -6.75
C THR A 19 28.11 -20.58 -6.25
N VAL A 20 28.65 -19.55 -5.57
CA VAL A 20 27.86 -18.38 -5.14
C VAL A 20 27.28 -17.63 -6.34
N ARG A 21 28.09 -17.41 -7.39
CA ARG A 21 27.62 -16.74 -8.62
C ARG A 21 26.53 -17.54 -9.33
N ALA A 22 26.69 -18.86 -9.42
CA ALA A 22 25.69 -19.75 -10.02
C ALA A 22 24.35 -19.69 -9.26
N VAL A 23 24.38 -19.84 -7.94
CA VAL A 23 23.18 -19.75 -7.09
C VAL A 23 22.55 -18.36 -7.16
N THR A 24 23.35 -17.29 -7.15
CA THR A 24 22.84 -15.92 -7.28
C THR A 24 22.19 -15.69 -8.65
N GLY A 25 22.77 -16.23 -9.71
CA GLY A 25 22.19 -16.18 -11.06
C GLY A 25 20.89 -16.96 -11.17
N GLU A 26 20.82 -18.14 -10.55
CA GLU A 26 19.58 -18.93 -10.47
C GLU A 26 18.49 -18.18 -9.68
N LEU A 27 18.86 -17.56 -8.56
CA LEU A 27 17.96 -16.76 -7.74
C LEU A 27 17.44 -15.52 -8.49
N ASP A 28 18.29 -14.79 -9.21
CA ASP A 28 17.88 -13.68 -10.06
C ASP A 28 16.89 -14.14 -11.14
N ALA A 29 17.20 -15.25 -11.83
CA ALA A 29 16.31 -15.82 -12.83
C ALA A 29 14.96 -16.26 -12.24
N ALA A 30 14.97 -16.89 -11.06
CA ALA A 30 13.76 -17.30 -10.35
C ALA A 30 12.90 -16.10 -9.93
N ILE A 31 13.51 -15.06 -9.35
CA ILE A 31 12.79 -13.84 -8.93
C ILE A 31 12.20 -13.12 -10.14
N ARG A 32 12.97 -12.98 -11.23
CA ARG A 32 12.48 -12.35 -12.47
C ARG A 32 11.28 -13.08 -13.05
N ARG A 33 11.25 -14.42 -13.00
CA ARG A 33 10.08 -15.19 -13.47
C ARG A 33 8.81 -14.92 -12.66
N LEU A 34 8.94 -14.57 -11.38
CA LEU A 34 7.82 -14.36 -10.47
C LEU A 34 7.35 -12.90 -10.38
N THR A 35 8.18 -11.93 -10.76
CA THR A 35 7.93 -10.49 -10.62
C THR A 35 7.62 -9.84 -11.97
N ILE A 36 6.67 -8.91 -12.07
CA ILE A 36 6.44 -8.19 -13.33
C ILE A 36 7.67 -7.35 -13.68
N ASN A 37 8.29 -7.60 -14.84
CA ASN A 37 9.44 -6.84 -15.33
C ASN A 37 9.07 -5.96 -16.52
N ALA A 38 9.62 -4.74 -16.55
CA ALA A 38 9.52 -3.81 -17.68
C ALA A 38 10.76 -2.90 -17.71
N PRO A 39 11.06 -2.24 -18.86
CA PRO A 39 12.26 -1.41 -18.99
C PRO A 39 12.27 -0.18 -18.07
N ASP A 40 11.11 0.28 -17.61
CA ASP A 40 10.97 1.46 -16.76
C ASP A 40 9.94 1.26 -15.63
N TRP A 41 10.06 2.08 -14.58
CA TRP A 41 9.22 2.01 -13.37
C TRP A 41 7.75 2.32 -13.64
N ASP A 42 7.44 3.21 -14.57
CA ASP A 42 6.07 3.61 -14.87
C ASP A 42 5.32 2.46 -15.56
N THR A 43 6.00 1.76 -16.47
CA THR A 43 5.47 0.56 -17.11
C THR A 43 5.24 -0.57 -16.10
N VAL A 44 6.17 -0.83 -15.18
CA VAL A 44 5.95 -1.81 -14.09
C VAL A 44 4.71 -1.43 -13.26
N ARG A 45 4.59 -0.15 -12.89
CA ARG A 45 3.48 0.35 -12.06
C ARG A 45 2.13 0.23 -12.77
N ALA A 46 2.08 0.54 -14.06
CA ALA A 46 0.87 0.44 -14.87
C ALA A 46 0.48 -1.03 -15.09
N LEU A 47 1.43 -1.90 -15.42
CA LEU A 47 1.19 -3.35 -15.56
C LEU A 47 0.65 -3.99 -14.29
N ASP A 48 1.15 -3.58 -13.13
CA ASP A 48 0.64 -4.08 -11.86
C ASP A 48 -0.80 -3.63 -11.58
N VAL A 49 -1.23 -2.47 -12.12
CA VAL A 49 -2.66 -2.09 -12.11
C VAL A 49 -3.46 -2.88 -13.14
N VAL A 50 -2.98 -3.07 -14.36
CA VAL A 50 -3.64 -3.94 -15.35
C VAL A 50 -3.88 -5.33 -14.75
N ARG A 51 -2.86 -5.91 -14.11
CA ARG A 51 -2.98 -7.18 -13.39
C ARG A 51 -4.08 -7.15 -12.33
N ARG A 52 -4.15 -6.09 -11.50
CA ARG A 52 -5.20 -5.91 -10.49
C ARG A 52 -6.60 -5.76 -11.08
N LEU A 53 -6.73 -5.05 -12.19
CA LEU A 53 -7.99 -4.85 -12.92
C LEU A 53 -8.45 -6.15 -13.59
N TYR A 54 -7.50 -6.99 -14.02
CA TYR A 54 -7.79 -8.28 -14.63
C TYR A 54 -8.27 -9.33 -13.61
N GLN A 55 -7.68 -9.39 -12.40
CA GLN A 55 -7.99 -10.44 -11.42
C GLN A 55 -9.24 -10.15 -10.56
N PRO A 56 -9.88 -11.20 -10.00
CA PRO A 56 -10.83 -11.07 -8.90
C PRO A 56 -10.22 -10.43 -7.64
N GLN A 57 -11.09 -10.00 -6.71
CA GLN A 57 -10.68 -9.32 -5.47
C GLN A 57 -9.73 -10.17 -4.63
N GLU A 58 -10.05 -11.45 -4.55
CA GLU A 58 -9.33 -12.45 -3.78
C GLU A 58 -8.91 -13.57 -4.73
N ILE A 59 -7.61 -13.88 -4.73
CA ILE A 59 -7.01 -14.94 -5.52
C ILE A 59 -6.01 -15.68 -4.63
N SER A 60 -5.81 -16.96 -4.90
CA SER A 60 -4.80 -17.77 -4.24
C SER A 60 -3.38 -17.25 -4.53
N ILE A 61 -2.40 -17.73 -3.78
CA ILE A 61 -0.99 -17.37 -4.02
C ILE A 61 -0.52 -17.99 -5.33
N GLU A 62 -0.96 -19.21 -5.62
CA GLU A 62 -0.68 -19.98 -6.83
C GLU A 62 -1.18 -19.23 -8.07
N ASP A 63 -2.44 -18.76 -8.05
CA ASP A 63 -3.03 -17.99 -9.14
C ASP A 63 -2.26 -16.67 -9.36
N ARG A 64 -1.81 -16.03 -8.28
CA ARG A 64 -1.03 -14.79 -8.36
C ARG A 64 0.33 -15.01 -9.01
N VAL A 65 1.00 -16.10 -8.66
CA VAL A 65 2.29 -16.50 -9.23
C VAL A 65 2.11 -16.82 -10.71
N GLU A 66 1.12 -17.63 -11.06
CA GLU A 66 0.84 -18.00 -12.44
C GLU A 66 0.47 -16.77 -13.29
N LEU A 67 -0.33 -15.86 -12.75
CA LEU A 67 -0.65 -14.61 -13.43
C LEU A 67 0.61 -13.76 -13.69
N SER A 68 1.49 -13.62 -12.70
CA SER A 68 2.73 -12.86 -12.84
C SER A 68 3.65 -13.49 -13.89
N ARG A 69 3.76 -14.83 -13.89
CA ARG A 69 4.52 -15.60 -14.88
C ARG A 69 4.00 -15.37 -16.31
N ARG A 70 2.67 -15.42 -16.50
CA ARG A 70 2.04 -15.17 -17.81
C ARG A 70 2.26 -13.74 -18.29
N PHE A 71 2.08 -12.75 -17.43
CA PHE A 71 2.35 -11.35 -17.78
C PHE A 71 3.80 -11.15 -18.22
N ASN A 72 4.77 -11.71 -17.49
CA ASN A 72 6.19 -11.66 -17.89
C ASN A 72 6.47 -12.34 -19.22
N GLN A 73 5.87 -13.49 -19.45
CA GLN A 73 6.12 -14.29 -20.64
C GLN A 73 5.59 -13.61 -21.91
N TYR A 74 4.42 -12.96 -21.83
CA TYR A 74 3.70 -12.49 -23.02
C TYR A 74 3.67 -10.98 -23.20
N TYR A 75 3.91 -10.18 -22.15
CA TYR A 75 3.82 -8.72 -22.29
C TYR A 75 4.79 -8.17 -23.35
N ALA A 76 6.04 -8.65 -23.37
CA ALA A 76 7.05 -8.16 -24.31
C ALA A 76 6.64 -8.35 -25.78
N SER A 77 5.93 -9.42 -26.13
CA SER A 77 5.47 -9.67 -27.50
C SER A 77 4.26 -8.82 -27.91
N VAL A 78 3.51 -8.29 -26.94
CA VAL A 78 2.26 -7.55 -27.18
C VAL A 78 2.37 -6.07 -26.82
N ALA A 79 3.51 -5.63 -26.27
CA ALA A 79 3.74 -4.27 -25.82
C ALA A 79 3.57 -3.22 -26.94
N GLY A 80 3.80 -3.62 -28.19
CA GLY A 80 3.61 -2.78 -29.37
C GLY A 80 2.19 -2.80 -29.98
N ASP A 81 1.28 -3.64 -29.49
CA ASP A 81 -0.11 -3.68 -29.99
C ASP A 81 -0.82 -2.36 -29.62
N PRO A 82 -1.46 -1.65 -30.58
CA PRO A 82 -2.16 -0.40 -30.31
C PRO A 82 -3.19 -0.49 -29.17
N ARG A 83 -3.86 -1.64 -29.02
CA ARG A 83 -4.83 -1.88 -27.93
C ARG A 83 -4.16 -1.94 -26.56
N VAL A 84 -2.98 -2.54 -26.48
CA VAL A 84 -2.19 -2.59 -25.23
C VAL A 84 -1.68 -1.21 -24.87
N ILE A 85 -1.21 -0.44 -25.85
CA ILE A 85 -0.75 0.94 -25.64
C ILE A 85 -1.89 1.82 -25.11
N ASP A 86 -3.09 1.71 -25.69
CA ASP A 86 -4.29 2.44 -25.23
C ASP A 86 -4.64 2.09 -23.78
N ILE A 87 -4.76 0.80 -23.45
CA ILE A 87 -5.06 0.34 -22.09
C ILE A 87 -4.02 0.88 -21.09
N MET A 88 -2.73 0.78 -21.42
CA MET A 88 -1.66 1.26 -20.56
C MET A 88 -1.72 2.79 -20.36
N SER A 89 -2.13 3.55 -21.37
CA SER A 89 -2.35 4.99 -21.25
C SER A 89 -3.52 5.31 -20.31
N ARG A 90 -4.68 4.70 -20.55
CA ARG A 90 -5.89 4.92 -19.74
C ARG A 90 -5.72 4.48 -18.29
N VAL A 91 -5.02 3.37 -18.06
CA VAL A 91 -4.67 2.90 -16.71
C VAL A 91 -3.77 3.90 -15.99
N ARG A 92 -2.80 4.52 -16.68
CA ARG A 92 -1.96 5.56 -16.08
C ARG A 92 -2.76 6.79 -15.71
N MET A 93 -3.70 7.23 -16.55
CA MET A 93 -4.62 8.33 -16.22
C MET A 93 -5.50 8.00 -15.00
N TYR A 94 -6.05 6.79 -14.95
CA TYR A 94 -6.81 6.32 -13.79
C TYR A 94 -5.97 6.30 -12.50
N GLN A 95 -4.72 5.82 -12.58
CA GLN A 95 -3.79 5.86 -11.45
C GLN A 95 -3.51 7.29 -10.98
N GLN A 96 -3.34 8.23 -11.91
CA GLN A 96 -3.11 9.63 -11.57
C GLN A 96 -4.32 10.24 -10.83
N LYS A 97 -5.54 10.00 -11.30
CA LYS A 97 -6.76 10.45 -10.61
C LYS A 97 -6.89 9.86 -9.20
N LEU A 98 -6.54 8.58 -9.04
CA LEU A 98 -6.48 7.93 -7.74
C LEU A 98 -5.44 8.60 -6.81
N ASP A 99 -4.25 8.91 -7.34
CA ASP A 99 -3.17 9.56 -6.59
C ASP A 99 -3.57 10.99 -6.18
N GLU A 100 -4.20 11.76 -7.06
CA GLU A 100 -4.74 13.10 -6.79
C GLU A 100 -5.80 13.08 -5.68
N LEU A 101 -6.67 12.08 -5.72
CA LEU A 101 -7.63 11.82 -4.66
C LEU A 101 -7.02 11.07 -3.47
N GLY A 102 -5.73 10.71 -3.47
CA GLY A 102 -5.09 9.98 -2.37
C GLY A 102 -5.80 8.68 -1.99
N LEU A 103 -6.44 8.02 -2.96
CA LEU A 103 -7.15 6.75 -2.80
C LEU A 103 -6.36 5.63 -3.48
N THR A 104 -6.44 4.44 -2.93
CA THR A 104 -5.90 3.24 -3.59
C THR A 104 -6.99 2.44 -4.29
N ASP A 105 -6.64 1.72 -5.36
CA ASP A 105 -7.57 0.82 -6.07
C ASP A 105 -8.28 -0.16 -5.11
N ARG A 106 -7.56 -0.64 -4.08
CA ARG A 106 -8.11 -1.53 -3.06
C ARG A 106 -9.14 -0.85 -2.15
N GLU A 107 -8.95 0.43 -1.81
CA GLU A 107 -9.93 1.22 -1.06
C GLU A 107 -11.16 1.55 -1.91
N LEU A 108 -10.99 1.69 -3.22
CA LEU A 108 -12.10 1.88 -4.15
C LEU A 108 -12.90 0.58 -4.35
N GLN A 109 -12.21 -0.56 -4.44
CA GLN A 109 -12.77 -1.89 -4.66
C GLN A 109 -13.43 -2.50 -3.42
N ARG A 110 -12.87 -2.26 -2.22
CA ARG A 110 -13.49 -2.68 -0.95
C ARG A 110 -14.55 -1.66 -0.58
N ASP A 111 -15.82 -2.06 -0.67
CA ASP A 111 -16.94 -1.25 -0.19
C ASP A 111 -17.01 -1.29 1.34
N LEU A 112 -15.97 -0.78 1.99
CA LEU A 112 -15.95 -0.64 3.44
C LEU A 112 -17.04 0.35 3.80
N SER A 113 -18.07 -0.13 4.50
CA SER A 113 -19.10 0.74 5.06
C SER A 113 -18.44 1.83 5.91
N LYS A 114 -19.04 3.03 5.92
CA LYS A 114 -18.65 4.12 6.83
C LYS A 114 -18.51 3.61 8.27
N ILE A 115 -19.38 2.67 8.67
CA ILE A 115 -19.36 2.01 9.99
C ILE A 115 -18.09 1.19 10.18
N GLU A 116 -17.68 0.40 9.19
CA GLU A 116 -16.49 -0.44 9.29
C GLU A 116 -15.20 0.39 9.35
N ILE A 117 -15.11 1.44 8.53
CA ILE A 117 -13.95 2.36 8.58
C ILE A 117 -13.91 3.08 9.92
N SER A 118 -15.06 3.54 10.43
CA SER A 118 -15.18 4.21 11.73
C SER A 118 -14.81 3.28 12.89
N ALA A 119 -15.30 2.03 12.88
CA ALA A 119 -14.96 1.04 13.91
C ALA A 119 -13.46 0.72 13.94
N ARG A 120 -12.82 0.57 12.76
CA ARG A 120 -11.36 0.42 12.66
C ARG A 120 -10.63 1.64 13.20
N MET A 121 -11.11 2.84 12.91
CA MET A 121 -10.54 4.09 13.41
C MET A 121 -10.65 4.18 14.94
N ILE A 122 -11.82 3.89 15.52
CA ILE A 122 -12.06 3.85 16.97
C ILE A 122 -11.12 2.85 17.63
N LYS A 123 -10.96 1.64 17.07
CA LYS A 123 -10.00 0.65 17.56
C LYS A 123 -8.59 1.21 17.62
N HIS A 124 -8.14 1.92 16.59
CA HIS A 124 -6.82 2.55 16.60
C HIS A 124 -6.72 3.71 17.60
N LEU A 125 -7.78 4.50 17.79
CA LEU A 125 -7.82 5.58 18.78
C LEU A 125 -7.74 5.04 20.22
N ILE A 126 -8.45 3.96 20.53
CA ILE A 126 -8.35 3.28 21.84
C ILE A 126 -6.92 2.81 22.09
N LEU A 127 -6.28 2.19 21.08
CA LEU A 127 -4.89 1.76 21.20
C LEU A 127 -3.93 2.96 21.34
N VAL A 128 -4.17 4.08 20.66
CA VAL A 128 -3.38 5.30 20.86
C VAL A 128 -3.55 5.80 22.29
N ALA A 129 -4.77 5.90 22.80
CA ALA A 129 -5.05 6.34 24.17
C ALA A 129 -4.36 5.44 25.21
N PHE A 130 -4.30 4.13 24.97
CA PHE A 130 -3.59 3.18 25.84
C PHE A 130 -2.07 3.42 25.83
N TRP A 131 -1.45 3.62 24.66
CA TRP A 131 0.01 3.80 24.56
C TRP A 131 0.49 5.21 24.90
N LEU A 132 -0.38 6.22 24.79
CA LEU A 132 -0.02 7.63 24.91
C LEU A 132 0.66 7.98 26.25
N PRO A 133 0.17 7.56 27.44
CA PRO A 133 0.81 7.86 28.71
C PRO A 133 2.24 7.33 28.78
N LEU A 134 2.48 6.17 28.16
CA LEU A 134 3.79 5.52 28.14
C LEU A 134 4.80 6.26 27.25
N THR A 135 4.35 7.13 26.34
CA THR A 135 5.23 7.97 25.52
C THR A 135 5.80 9.18 26.27
N VAL A 136 5.11 9.62 27.33
CA VAL A 136 5.42 10.88 28.02
C VAL A 136 6.86 10.92 28.59
N PRO A 137 7.37 9.88 29.27
CA PRO A 137 8.70 9.93 29.88
C PRO A 137 9.84 10.16 28.88
N GLY A 138 9.75 9.58 27.67
CA GLY A 138 10.77 9.69 26.63
C GLY A 138 10.48 10.73 25.55
N ALA A 139 9.29 11.35 25.55
CA ALA A 139 8.86 12.24 24.46
C ALA A 139 9.87 13.35 24.11
N PRO A 140 10.47 14.09 25.08
CA PRO A 140 11.45 15.13 24.76
C PRO A 140 12.70 14.59 24.06
N LEU A 141 13.13 13.37 24.39
CA LEU A 141 14.32 12.73 23.82
C LEU A 141 14.08 12.24 22.39
N HIS A 142 12.83 11.89 22.03
CA HIS A 142 12.51 11.40 20.70
C HIS A 142 12.26 12.51 19.68
N ILE A 143 11.94 13.73 20.12
CA ILE A 143 11.64 14.86 19.22
C ILE A 143 12.81 15.15 18.25
N PRO A 144 14.08 15.28 18.70
CA PRO A 144 15.20 15.52 17.79
C PRO A 144 15.37 14.40 16.76
N THR A 145 15.24 13.14 17.18
CA THR A 145 15.34 11.97 16.30
C THR A 145 14.25 11.98 15.23
N VAL A 146 13.01 12.26 15.63
CA VAL A 146 11.87 12.32 14.70
C VAL A 146 12.01 13.51 13.75
N ALA A 147 12.46 14.67 14.24
CA ALA A 147 12.72 15.85 13.41
C ALA A 147 13.83 15.57 12.38
N PHE A 148 14.92 14.95 12.81
CA PHE A 148 16.01 14.52 11.94
C PHE A 148 15.51 13.60 10.82
N ALA A 149 14.74 12.56 11.15
CA ALA A 149 14.23 11.60 10.17
C ALA A 149 13.30 12.24 9.11
N ARG A 150 12.62 13.34 9.46
CA ARG A 150 11.74 14.09 8.55
C ARG A 150 12.48 15.12 7.71
N ILE A 151 13.36 15.92 8.33
CA ILE A 151 13.94 17.13 7.72
C ILE A 151 15.29 16.82 7.07
N ALA A 152 16.19 16.16 7.79
CA ALA A 152 17.56 15.95 7.35
C ALA A 152 17.68 14.70 6.48
N GLY A 153 16.98 13.61 6.83
CA GLY A 153 17.14 12.31 6.17
C GLY A 153 17.09 12.31 4.63
N PRO A 154 16.13 12.99 3.97
CA PRO A 154 16.07 13.05 2.50
C PRO A 154 17.24 13.80 1.84
N ARG A 155 17.98 14.62 2.60
CA ARG A 155 19.07 15.47 2.09
C ARG A 155 20.46 14.83 2.24
N LEU A 156 20.56 13.70 2.95
CA LEU A 156 21.85 13.10 3.32
C LEU A 156 22.46 12.20 2.25
N THR A 157 21.66 11.74 1.29
CA THR A 157 22.15 10.85 0.24
C THR A 157 21.40 11.13 -1.06
N PRO A 158 22.12 11.23 -2.19
CA PRO A 158 21.49 11.32 -3.51
C PRO A 158 20.84 9.97 -3.93
N ARG A 159 21.25 8.86 -3.30
CA ARG A 159 20.78 7.51 -3.63
C ARG A 159 19.49 7.18 -2.87
N LYS A 160 18.36 7.10 -3.58
CA LYS A 160 17.02 6.90 -2.98
C LYS A 160 16.87 5.56 -2.24
N ASP A 161 17.60 4.53 -2.65
CA ASP A 161 17.59 3.17 -2.08
C ASP A 161 18.18 3.11 -0.66
N VAL A 162 19.09 4.03 -0.29
CA VAL A 162 19.74 4.00 1.03
C VAL A 162 19.15 4.98 2.05
N VAL A 163 18.23 5.87 1.63
CA VAL A 163 17.62 6.90 2.51
C VAL A 163 16.99 6.28 3.76
N ALA A 164 16.28 5.17 3.61
CA ALA A 164 15.62 4.50 4.74
C ALA A 164 16.66 3.96 5.73
N THR A 165 17.69 3.29 5.24
CA THR A 165 18.79 2.73 6.05
C THR A 165 19.56 3.84 6.77
N THR A 166 19.87 4.94 6.08
CA THR A 166 20.55 6.10 6.68
C THR A 166 19.72 6.71 7.81
N LYS A 167 18.41 6.88 7.62
CA LYS A 167 17.51 7.36 8.69
C LYS A 167 17.47 6.41 9.89
N LEU A 168 17.46 5.10 9.65
CA LEU A 168 17.44 4.10 10.70
C LEU A 168 18.73 4.13 11.52
N LEU A 169 19.90 4.10 10.88
CA LEU A 169 21.19 4.08 11.57
C LEU A 169 21.42 5.34 12.40
N ILE A 170 21.24 6.51 11.79
CA ILE A 170 21.45 7.79 12.49
C ILE A 170 20.36 7.98 13.55
N GLY A 171 19.11 7.62 13.25
CA GLY A 171 18.02 7.69 14.22
C GLY A 171 18.27 6.81 15.44
N MET A 172 18.76 5.59 15.24
CA MET A 172 19.15 4.68 16.32
C MET A 172 20.29 5.27 17.16
N LEU A 173 21.33 5.81 16.51
CA LEU A 173 22.44 6.44 17.21
C LEU A 173 21.98 7.64 18.06
N LEU A 174 21.14 8.52 17.50
CA LEU A 174 20.59 9.68 18.21
C LEU A 174 19.78 9.26 19.45
N VAL A 175 18.95 8.22 19.33
CA VAL A 175 18.17 7.68 20.46
C VAL A 175 19.09 7.12 21.53
N LEU A 176 20.05 6.26 21.15
CA LEU A 176 20.97 5.64 22.12
C LEU A 176 21.82 6.69 22.85
N LEU A 177 22.34 7.69 22.13
CA LEU A 177 23.08 8.80 22.74
C LEU A 177 22.19 9.64 23.66
N SER A 178 20.95 9.92 23.26
CA SER A 178 20.00 10.67 24.10
C SER A 178 19.68 9.93 25.40
N TYR A 179 19.56 8.60 25.35
CA TYR A 179 19.29 7.76 26.52
C TYR A 179 20.51 7.70 27.43
N ALA A 180 21.70 7.46 26.86
CA ALA A 180 22.94 7.45 27.62
C ALA A 180 23.13 8.78 28.37
N LEU A 181 22.93 9.90 27.68
CA LEU A 181 23.00 11.23 28.29
C LEU A 181 21.96 11.40 29.42
N ALA A 182 20.70 11.04 29.18
CA ALA A 182 19.64 11.17 30.18
C ALA A 182 19.92 10.31 31.43
N VAL A 183 20.34 9.06 31.24
CA VAL A 183 20.69 8.13 32.34
C VAL A 183 21.90 8.66 33.11
N SER A 184 22.96 9.12 32.42
CA SER A 184 24.14 9.70 33.06
C SER A 184 23.83 10.96 33.87
N VAL A 185 22.97 11.84 33.34
CA VAL A 185 22.54 13.05 34.06
C VAL A 185 21.74 12.69 35.31
N LEU A 186 20.80 11.74 35.22
CA LEU A 186 20.02 11.29 36.38
C LEU A 186 20.90 10.61 37.44
N TRP A 187 21.89 9.83 37.02
CA TRP A 187 22.86 9.22 37.92
C TRP A 187 23.62 10.28 38.72
N TRP A 188 24.14 11.30 38.03
CA TRP A 188 24.97 12.34 38.64
C TRP A 188 24.17 13.34 39.49
N LYS A 189 23.00 13.76 39.01
CA LYS A 189 22.23 14.87 39.60
C LYS A 189 21.15 14.43 40.57
N VAL A 190 20.68 13.18 40.49
CA VAL A 190 19.54 12.69 41.27
C VAL A 190 19.92 11.48 42.11
N SER A 191 20.02 10.28 41.50
CA SER A 191 20.52 9.07 42.15
C SER A 191 20.67 7.93 41.15
N TRP A 192 21.40 6.89 41.54
CA TRP A 192 21.55 5.66 40.75
C TRP A 192 20.22 4.92 40.53
N GLN A 193 19.26 5.01 41.46
CA GLN A 193 17.94 4.37 41.35
C GLN A 193 17.11 5.01 40.22
N TRP A 194 17.14 6.33 40.12
CA TRP A 194 16.48 7.06 39.02
C TRP A 194 17.15 6.79 37.67
N ALA A 195 18.48 6.66 37.66
CA ALA A 195 19.20 6.24 36.45
C ALA A 195 18.80 4.84 35.99
N LEU A 196 18.69 3.88 36.92
CA LEU A 196 18.23 2.51 36.62
C LEU A 196 16.78 2.51 36.14
N ALA A 197 15.89 3.26 36.80
CA ALA A 197 14.51 3.42 36.37
C ALA A 197 14.43 3.98 34.95
N ALA A 198 15.20 5.04 34.64
CA ALA A 198 15.24 5.62 33.31
C ALA A 198 15.79 4.65 32.25
N ALA A 199 16.82 3.86 32.57
CA ALA A 199 17.37 2.86 31.67
C ALA A 199 16.33 1.80 31.25
N ILE A 200 15.32 1.53 32.10
CA ILE A 200 14.22 0.60 31.81
C ILE A 200 13.04 1.31 31.15
N VAL A 201 12.64 2.47 31.67
CA VAL A 201 11.44 3.20 31.24
C VAL A 201 11.63 3.83 29.86
N LEU A 202 12.82 4.36 29.54
CA LEU A 202 13.05 5.04 28.26
C LEU A 202 12.89 4.11 27.04
N PRO A 203 13.47 2.88 26.99
CA PRO A 203 13.19 1.93 25.92
C PRO A 203 11.71 1.59 25.74
N ILE A 204 10.98 1.38 26.85
CA ILE A 204 9.53 1.12 26.83
C ILE A 204 8.79 2.33 26.25
N SER A 205 9.19 3.54 26.66
CA SER A 205 8.63 4.79 26.14
C SER A 205 8.91 4.98 24.65
N GLY A 206 10.11 4.62 24.19
CA GLY A 206 10.48 4.63 22.77
C GLY A 206 9.63 3.68 21.94
N TRP A 207 9.44 2.45 22.41
CA TRP A 207 8.58 1.48 21.74
C TRP A 207 7.11 1.93 21.73
N ALA A 208 6.59 2.46 22.84
CA ALA A 208 5.25 3.05 22.88
C ALA A 208 5.11 4.22 21.90
N THR A 209 6.13 5.07 21.77
CA THR A 209 6.17 6.17 20.80
C THR A 209 6.01 5.65 19.37
N LEU A 210 6.73 4.59 19.00
CA LEU A 210 6.59 3.95 17.69
C LEU A 210 5.16 3.41 17.47
N ARG A 211 4.57 2.74 18.48
CA ARG A 211 3.18 2.26 18.42
C ARG A 211 2.20 3.40 18.18
N VAL A 212 2.31 4.51 18.92
CA VAL A 212 1.45 5.69 18.73
C VAL A 212 1.61 6.27 17.33
N LEU A 213 2.84 6.44 16.84
CA LEU A 213 3.10 6.99 15.50
C LEU A 213 2.57 6.09 14.37
N ASP A 214 2.65 4.77 14.52
CA ASP A 214 2.07 3.80 13.57
C ASP A 214 0.54 3.90 13.55
N ARG A 215 -0.10 3.89 14.72
CA ARG A 215 -1.57 3.96 14.81
C ARG A 215 -2.10 5.31 14.34
N LEU A 216 -1.44 6.42 14.66
CA LEU A 216 -1.83 7.75 14.20
C LEU A 216 -1.74 7.86 12.67
N ARG A 217 -0.77 7.19 12.03
CA ARG A 217 -0.71 7.10 10.56
C ARG A 217 -1.93 6.39 9.97
N LEU A 218 -2.33 5.27 10.57
CA LEU A 218 -3.52 4.51 10.15
C LEU A 218 -4.80 5.31 10.35
N VAL A 219 -4.96 5.97 11.50
CA VAL A 219 -6.11 6.85 11.80
C VAL A 219 -6.20 7.98 10.78
N ARG A 220 -5.10 8.68 10.52
CA ARG A 220 -5.08 9.78 9.52
C ARG A 220 -5.44 9.30 8.13
N ARG A 221 -4.96 8.13 7.73
CA ARG A 221 -5.32 7.52 6.44
C ARG A 221 -6.81 7.19 6.38
N ALA A 222 -7.34 6.50 7.40
CA ALA A 222 -8.76 6.15 7.47
C ALA A 222 -9.67 7.39 7.47
N LEU A 223 -9.30 8.42 8.23
CA LEU A 223 -9.99 9.71 8.24
C LEU A 223 -9.93 10.38 6.85
N GLY A 224 -8.77 10.37 6.20
CA GLY A 224 -8.61 10.90 4.85
C GLY A 224 -9.53 10.20 3.84
N VAL A 225 -9.62 8.87 3.90
CA VAL A 225 -10.55 8.09 3.05
C VAL A 225 -12.01 8.47 3.36
N LEU A 226 -12.41 8.53 4.63
CA LEU A 226 -13.77 8.91 5.03
C LEU A 226 -14.15 10.30 4.56
N VAL A 227 -13.29 11.29 4.81
CA VAL A 227 -13.53 12.68 4.39
C VAL A 227 -13.69 12.76 2.88
N ARG A 228 -12.87 12.04 2.12
CA ARG A 228 -12.97 12.05 0.65
C ARG A 228 -14.20 11.31 0.14
N GLN A 229 -14.55 10.17 0.74
CA GLN A 229 -15.80 9.49 0.46
C GLN A 229 -17.03 10.33 0.79
N LEU A 230 -16.94 11.28 1.73
CA LEU A 230 -18.06 12.16 2.07
C LEU A 230 -18.10 13.43 1.23
N ARG A 231 -16.94 14.05 0.97
CA ARG A 231 -16.82 15.35 0.28
C ARG A 231 -16.74 15.23 -1.24
N PHE A 232 -16.15 14.15 -1.75
CA PHE A 232 -15.94 13.88 -3.18
C PHE A 232 -16.70 12.63 -3.62
N ARG A 233 -17.96 12.51 -3.16
CA ARG A 233 -18.82 11.34 -3.44
C ARG A 233 -18.94 11.07 -4.93
N ARG A 234 -19.16 12.13 -5.72
CA ARG A 234 -19.36 12.05 -7.18
C ARG A 234 -18.10 11.59 -7.89
N GLU A 235 -16.94 12.12 -7.53
CA GLU A 235 -15.65 11.74 -8.11
C GLU A 235 -15.28 10.30 -7.75
N VAL A 236 -15.55 9.88 -6.51
CA VAL A 236 -15.36 8.49 -6.07
C VAL A 236 -16.29 7.54 -6.82
N ALA A 237 -17.56 7.91 -7.02
CA ALA A 237 -18.51 7.14 -7.82
C ALA A 237 -18.06 7.05 -9.29
N ALA A 238 -17.65 8.16 -9.91
CA ALA A 238 -17.13 8.20 -11.27
C ALA A 238 -15.89 7.30 -11.43
N LEU A 239 -14.97 7.31 -10.46
CA LEU A 239 -13.81 6.43 -10.46
C LEU A 239 -14.18 4.95 -10.33
N ARG A 240 -15.23 4.60 -9.58
CA ARG A 240 -15.72 3.21 -9.51
C ARG A 240 -16.22 2.75 -10.88
N THR A 241 -17.01 3.57 -11.56
CA THR A 241 -17.49 3.28 -12.92
C THR A 241 -16.35 3.20 -13.93
N GLU A 242 -15.38 4.12 -13.86
CA GLU A 242 -14.18 4.10 -14.71
C GLU A 242 -13.35 2.83 -14.47
N ARG A 243 -13.20 2.40 -13.21
CA ARG A 243 -12.53 1.15 -12.85
C ARG A 243 -13.25 -0.07 -13.43
N GLU A 244 -14.56 -0.14 -13.34
CA GLU A 244 -15.36 -1.25 -13.91
C GLU A 244 -15.19 -1.31 -15.42
N THR A 245 -15.26 -0.17 -16.09
CA THR A 245 -15.06 -0.06 -17.54
C THR A 245 -13.64 -0.51 -17.92
N LEU A 246 -12.62 -0.02 -17.21
CA LEU A 246 -11.23 -0.44 -17.43
C LEU A 246 -11.00 -1.93 -17.14
N SER A 247 -11.65 -2.49 -16.11
CA SER A 247 -11.57 -3.92 -15.81
C SER A 247 -12.14 -4.75 -16.96
N ASN A 248 -13.32 -4.38 -17.47
CA ASN A 248 -13.94 -5.04 -18.61
C ASN A 248 -13.11 -4.92 -19.88
N ASP A 249 -12.58 -3.73 -20.16
CA ASP A 249 -11.71 -3.49 -21.32
C ASP A 249 -10.41 -4.29 -21.22
N VAL A 250 -9.77 -4.34 -20.04
CA VAL A 250 -8.58 -5.17 -19.81
C VAL A 250 -8.89 -6.64 -20.04
N ILE A 251 -10.01 -7.15 -19.52
CA ILE A 251 -10.42 -8.55 -19.72
C ILE A 251 -10.63 -8.82 -21.21
N ARG A 252 -11.34 -7.93 -21.93
CA ARG A 252 -11.56 -8.05 -23.37
C ARG A 252 -10.23 -8.10 -24.14
N VAL A 253 -9.35 -7.13 -23.92
CA VAL A 253 -8.06 -7.04 -24.62
C VAL A 253 -7.19 -8.26 -24.32
N VAL A 254 -7.15 -8.74 -23.06
CA VAL A 254 -6.43 -9.97 -22.71
C VAL A 254 -7.03 -11.18 -23.42
N THR A 255 -8.36 -11.27 -23.54
CA THR A 255 -9.05 -12.36 -24.26
C THR A 255 -8.71 -12.36 -25.75
N GLU A 256 -8.60 -11.19 -26.38
CA GLU A 256 -8.31 -11.05 -27.81
C GLU A 256 -6.84 -11.27 -28.16
N ILE A 257 -5.92 -10.93 -27.24
CA ILE A 257 -4.48 -10.92 -27.50
C ILE A 257 -3.79 -12.22 -27.02
N LYS A 258 -4.41 -12.96 -26.10
CA LYS A 258 -3.81 -14.20 -25.58
C LYS A 258 -3.44 -15.15 -26.75
N PRO A 259 -2.31 -15.87 -26.66
CA PRO A 259 -1.95 -16.88 -27.64
C PRO A 259 -3.03 -17.95 -27.81
N GLU A 260 -3.20 -18.44 -29.03
CA GLU A 260 -4.12 -19.54 -29.33
C GLU A 260 -3.81 -20.77 -28.46
N GLY A 261 -4.84 -21.32 -27.81
CA GLY A 261 -4.71 -22.47 -26.90
C GLY A 261 -4.36 -22.16 -25.44
N LEU A 262 -4.09 -20.90 -25.07
CA LEU A 262 -3.89 -20.55 -23.66
C LEU A 262 -5.24 -20.38 -22.94
N PRO A 263 -5.59 -21.21 -21.94
CA PRO A 263 -6.83 -21.05 -21.19
C PRO A 263 -6.81 -19.76 -20.39
N GLN A 264 -7.93 -19.05 -20.37
CA GLN A 264 -8.04 -17.79 -19.65
C GLN A 264 -8.09 -18.06 -18.14
N LEU A 265 -7.20 -17.43 -17.38
CA LEU A 265 -7.10 -17.70 -15.93
C LEU A 265 -8.31 -17.12 -15.16
N PHE A 266 -8.85 -15.98 -15.60
CA PHE A 266 -9.96 -15.29 -14.99
C PHE A 266 -10.89 -14.72 -16.07
N PRO A 267 -11.81 -15.52 -16.62
CA PRO A 267 -12.76 -15.03 -17.62
C PRO A 267 -13.74 -14.02 -17.01
N ALA A 268 -14.53 -13.35 -17.85
CA ALA A 268 -15.44 -12.28 -17.42
C ALA A 268 -16.55 -12.79 -16.48
N ASP A 269 -16.96 -14.04 -16.66
CA ASP A 269 -17.97 -14.79 -15.91
C ASP A 269 -17.41 -15.57 -14.70
N ASP A 270 -16.15 -15.31 -14.30
CA ASP A 270 -15.54 -16.00 -13.15
C ASP A 270 -16.38 -15.72 -11.87
N PRO A 271 -16.90 -16.77 -11.19
CA PRO A 271 -17.81 -16.61 -10.05
C PRO A 271 -17.18 -15.84 -8.88
N ARG A 272 -15.84 -15.82 -8.79
CA ARG A 272 -15.09 -15.08 -7.77
C ARG A 272 -15.16 -13.56 -7.96
N ARG A 273 -15.72 -13.08 -9.08
CA ARG A 273 -15.92 -11.64 -9.35
C ARG A 273 -17.19 -11.09 -8.67
N GLY A 274 -18.25 -11.88 -8.49
CA GLY A 274 -19.59 -11.40 -8.11
C GLY A 274 -20.09 -11.69 -6.68
N ASP A 275 -19.51 -12.66 -5.95
CA ASP A 275 -20.28 -13.39 -4.92
C ASP A 275 -20.47 -12.76 -3.52
N ALA A 276 -20.16 -11.48 -3.28
CA ALA A 276 -20.44 -10.88 -1.96
C ALA A 276 -20.67 -9.36 -1.95
N GLY A 277 -20.20 -8.66 -2.98
CA GLY A 277 -20.23 -7.20 -3.04
C GLY A 277 -21.33 -6.64 -3.94
N GLU A 278 -21.66 -7.30 -5.05
CA GLU A 278 -22.49 -6.70 -6.12
C GLU A 278 -23.94 -6.45 -5.72
N SER A 279 -24.59 -7.37 -5.02
CA SER A 279 -25.97 -7.15 -4.55
C SER A 279 -26.03 -6.03 -3.50
N SER A 280 -25.07 -5.96 -2.58
CA SER A 280 -24.98 -4.88 -1.59
C SER A 280 -24.57 -3.53 -2.22
N ARG A 281 -23.74 -3.55 -3.29
CA ARG A 281 -23.35 -2.38 -4.09
C ARG A 281 -24.53 -1.82 -4.87
N ALA A 282 -25.29 -2.66 -5.56
CA ALA A 282 -26.45 -2.23 -6.34
C ALA A 282 -27.49 -1.55 -5.46
N ILE A 283 -27.77 -2.13 -4.29
CA ILE A 283 -28.72 -1.56 -3.31
C ILE A 283 -28.19 -0.24 -2.75
N LYS A 284 -26.94 -0.17 -2.29
CA LYS A 284 -26.38 1.07 -1.71
C LYS A 284 -26.14 2.17 -2.73
N ASN A 285 -25.75 1.84 -3.95
CA ASN A 285 -25.58 2.82 -5.02
C ASN A 285 -26.95 3.37 -5.43
N ALA A 286 -27.99 2.53 -5.52
CA ALA A 286 -29.35 3.00 -5.75
C ALA A 286 -29.85 3.93 -4.62
N ASP A 287 -29.55 3.60 -3.36
CA ASP A 287 -29.86 4.48 -2.23
C ASP A 287 -29.09 5.81 -2.30
N LEU A 288 -27.82 5.77 -2.70
CA LEU A 288 -26.97 6.95 -2.86
C LEU A 288 -27.43 7.84 -4.03
N ASP A 289 -27.80 7.24 -5.16
CA ASP A 289 -28.32 7.93 -6.34
C ASP A 289 -29.66 8.60 -5.99
N ALA A 290 -30.53 7.91 -5.24
CA ALA A 290 -31.77 8.50 -4.73
C ALA A 290 -31.53 9.65 -3.73
N GLU A 291 -30.46 9.59 -2.93
CA GLU A 291 -30.06 10.68 -2.03
C GLU A 291 -29.51 11.88 -2.83
N LEU A 292 -28.71 11.63 -3.87
CA LEU A 292 -28.16 12.66 -4.77
C LEU A 292 -29.24 13.37 -5.59
N ASP A 293 -30.23 12.64 -6.07
CA ASP A 293 -31.36 13.20 -6.81
C ASP A 293 -32.23 14.07 -5.90
N LYS A 294 -32.40 13.69 -4.63
CA LYS A 294 -33.08 14.51 -3.62
C LYS A 294 -32.32 15.79 -3.32
N ASP A 295 -31.01 15.71 -3.10
CA ASP A 295 -30.17 16.89 -2.84
C ASP A 295 -30.16 17.85 -4.05
N ALA A 296 -30.10 17.31 -5.27
CA ALA A 296 -30.17 18.09 -6.51
C ALA A 296 -31.55 18.74 -6.70
N ALA A 297 -32.63 18.05 -6.33
CA ALA A 297 -33.98 18.60 -6.37
C ALA A 297 -34.18 19.71 -5.32
N GLN A 298 -33.65 19.55 -4.10
CA GLN A 298 -33.69 20.58 -3.07
C GLN A 298 -32.87 21.82 -3.46
N ALA A 299 -31.66 21.65 -4.00
CA ALA A 299 -30.84 22.77 -4.46
C ALA A 299 -31.50 23.55 -5.62
N ARG A 300 -32.29 22.89 -6.48
CA ARG A 300 -33.10 23.55 -7.52
C ARG A 300 -34.29 24.32 -6.93
N ALA A 301 -34.88 23.82 -5.84
CA ALA A 301 -35.99 24.47 -5.16
C ALA A 301 -35.58 25.68 -4.31
N GLU A 302 -34.35 25.68 -3.78
CA GLU A 302 -33.78 26.80 -3.00
C GLU A 302 -33.05 27.85 -3.86
N GLY A 303 -32.74 27.51 -5.13
CA GLY A 303 -31.99 28.35 -6.06
C GLY A 303 -32.81 29.29 -6.92
N ASP A 304 -34.09 29.51 -6.62
CA ASP A 304 -34.95 30.48 -7.30
C ASP A 304 -35.28 31.68 -6.37
N PRO A 305 -34.39 32.68 -6.27
CA PRO A 305 -34.76 33.99 -5.77
C PRO A 305 -35.25 34.84 -6.95
N ASP A 306 -36.55 35.08 -7.00
CA ASP A 306 -37.11 36.30 -7.61
C ASP A 306 -36.41 37.55 -7.04
#